data_AF-A0A7J4ILX1-F1
#
_entry.id   AF-A0A7J4ILX1-F1
#
_cell.length_a   1.000
_cell.length_b   1.000
_cell.length_c   1.000
_cell.angle_alpha   90.00
_cell.angle_beta   90.00
_cell.angle_gamma   90.00
#
_symmetry.space_group_name_H-M   'P 1'
#
loop_
_entity.id
_entity.type
_entity.pdbx_description
1 polymer ?
#
loop_
_entity_poly.entity_id
_entity_poly.type
_entity_poly.pdbx_seq_one_letter_code
_entity_poly.pdbx_strand_id
1 'polypeptide(L)'
;DLMIHDIDILAHVLFPGSPYRVASAGDGDICSALFRFDGCHAYLSASRKSSKKIRSIYIEEEERTIEGDFMAQEVYVHRKPGQYAAEPERYVQENIIEKVLVNRVEPLRVELAAFLAAVAGGPAFPVTPTEGVENLRIAAAVEAGL
;
A
#
# COMPACT_ATOMS: atom_id res chain seq x y z
N ASP A 1 -14.20 -0.59 -7.06
CA ASP A 1 -14.60 -0.15 -5.70
C ASP A 1 -13.53 -0.52 -4.66
N LEU A 2 -13.02 -1.75 -4.63
CA LEU A 2 -12.02 -2.17 -3.64
C LEU A 2 -10.62 -1.61 -3.93
N MET A 3 -10.11 -1.83 -5.15
CA MET A 3 -8.72 -1.49 -5.53
C MET A 3 -8.42 0.02 -5.57
N ILE A 4 -9.45 0.88 -5.57
CA ILE A 4 -9.25 2.35 -5.68
C ILE A 4 -8.44 2.92 -4.50
N HIS A 5 -8.56 2.31 -3.32
CA HIS A 5 -7.80 2.70 -2.14
C HIS A 5 -6.31 2.35 -2.28
N ASP A 6 -6.03 1.18 -2.85
CA ASP A 6 -4.65 0.73 -3.07
C ASP A 6 -3.99 1.53 -4.20
N ILE A 7 -4.76 1.91 -5.22
CA ILE A 7 -4.35 2.85 -6.29
C ILE A 7 -3.96 4.20 -5.70
N ASP A 8 -4.77 4.75 -4.79
CA ASP A 8 -4.50 6.05 -4.15
C ASP A 8 -3.15 6.03 -3.39
N ILE A 9 -2.93 5.00 -2.56
CA ILE A 9 -1.67 4.80 -1.84
C ILE A 9 -0.51 4.65 -2.83
N LEU A 10 -0.68 3.82 -3.86
CA LEU A 10 0.38 3.55 -4.82
C LEU A 10 0.76 4.81 -5.60
N ALA A 11 -0.21 5.54 -6.12
CA ALA A 11 0.00 6.66 -7.03
C ALA A 11 0.43 7.94 -6.31
N HIS A 12 -0.12 8.24 -5.13
CA HIS A 12 0.07 9.55 -4.49
C HIS A 12 0.93 9.50 -3.24
N VAL A 13 1.08 8.34 -2.61
CA VAL A 13 1.95 8.18 -1.43
C VAL A 13 3.29 7.56 -1.80
N LEU A 14 3.28 6.44 -2.53
CA LEU A 14 4.51 5.69 -2.82
C LEU A 14 5.23 6.19 -4.08
N PHE A 15 4.49 6.51 -5.15
CA PHE A 15 5.05 6.90 -6.44
C PHE A 15 4.47 8.20 -7.01
N PRO A 16 4.39 9.30 -6.22
CA PRO A 16 3.81 10.56 -6.67
C PRO A 16 4.46 11.07 -7.95
N GLY A 17 3.64 11.30 -8.98
CA GLY A 17 4.07 11.82 -10.28
C GLY A 17 4.98 10.89 -11.09
N SER A 18 5.14 9.63 -10.68
CA SER A 18 6.02 8.68 -11.38
C SER A 18 5.31 8.06 -12.59
N PRO A 19 5.97 7.95 -13.75
CA PRO A 19 5.40 7.24 -14.88
C PRO A 19 5.30 5.74 -14.59
N TYR A 20 4.25 5.10 -15.09
CA TYR A 20 4.04 3.68 -14.92
C TYR A 20 3.52 3.01 -16.21
N ARG A 21 3.67 1.69 -16.25
CA ARG A 21 2.91 0.81 -17.15
C ARG A 21 2.10 -0.16 -16.30
N VAL A 22 0.92 -0.52 -16.76
CA VAL A 22 0.05 -1.47 -16.07
C VAL A 22 -0.37 -2.60 -17.01
N ALA A 23 -0.34 -3.82 -16.48
CA ALA A 23 -1.00 -4.97 -17.07
C ALA A 23 -1.94 -5.56 -16.02
N SER A 24 -3.16 -5.91 -16.42
CA SER A 24 -4.19 -6.43 -15.52
C SER A 24 -4.80 -7.70 -16.09
N ALA A 25 -5.46 -8.45 -15.20
CA ALA A 25 -6.23 -9.64 -15.55
C ALA A 25 -7.30 -9.87 -14.49
N GLY A 26 -8.45 -10.43 -14.90
CA GLY A 26 -9.50 -10.80 -13.98
C GLY A 26 -10.89 -10.58 -14.56
N ASP A 27 -11.83 -10.32 -13.68
CA ASP A 27 -13.21 -9.98 -14.00
C ASP A 27 -13.72 -8.92 -13.00
N GLY A 28 -15.03 -8.64 -13.05
CA GLY A 28 -15.65 -7.69 -12.12
C GLY A 28 -15.53 -8.08 -10.65
N ASP A 29 -15.32 -9.35 -10.31
CA ASP A 29 -15.28 -9.85 -8.93
C ASP A 29 -13.86 -10.06 -8.39
N ILE A 30 -12.92 -10.46 -9.25
CA ILE A 30 -11.52 -10.72 -8.91
C ILE A 30 -10.65 -9.99 -9.93
N CYS A 31 -9.78 -9.12 -9.46
CA CYS A 31 -8.91 -8.31 -10.31
C CYS A 31 -7.49 -8.28 -9.75
N SER A 32 -6.53 -8.46 -10.64
CA SER A 32 -5.09 -8.34 -10.39
C SER A 32 -4.49 -7.32 -11.33
N ALA A 33 -3.60 -6.46 -10.84
CA ALA A 33 -2.91 -5.46 -11.64
C ALA A 33 -1.43 -5.41 -11.26
N LEU A 34 -0.54 -5.53 -12.26
CA LEU A 34 0.90 -5.39 -12.12
C LEU A 34 1.34 -4.05 -12.70
N PHE A 35 1.80 -3.16 -11.83
CA PHE A 35 2.37 -1.88 -12.17
C PHE A 35 3.89 -2.01 -12.27
N ARG A 36 4.45 -1.40 -13.30
CA ARG A 36 5.89 -1.21 -13.47
C ARG A 36 6.20 0.27 -13.47
N PHE A 37 6.93 0.70 -12.44
CA PHE A 37 7.57 2.00 -12.33
C PHE A 37 9.04 1.89 -12.75
N ASP A 38 9.78 2.99 -12.70
CA ASP A 38 11.22 2.96 -12.94
C ASP A 38 11.93 2.30 -11.75
N GLY A 39 12.50 1.11 -11.97
CA GLY A 39 13.21 0.34 -10.94
C GLY A 39 12.33 -0.34 -9.87
N CYS A 40 11.00 -0.20 -9.91
CA CYS A 40 10.10 -0.81 -8.93
C CYS A 40 8.86 -1.44 -9.59
N HIS A 41 8.37 -2.53 -9.01
CA HIS A 41 7.15 -3.20 -9.43
C HIS A 41 6.16 -3.23 -8.25
N ALA A 42 4.89 -3.01 -8.53
CA ALA A 42 3.83 -3.09 -7.54
C ALA A 42 2.70 -3.98 -8.04
N TYR A 43 2.23 -4.86 -7.17
CA TYR A 43 1.13 -5.78 -7.46
C TYR A 43 -0.07 -5.42 -6.59
N LEU A 44 -1.19 -5.15 -7.24
CA LEU A 44 -2.48 -4.93 -6.58
C LEU A 44 -3.41 -6.11 -6.86
N SER A 45 -4.14 -6.54 -5.83
CA SER A 45 -5.12 -7.62 -5.92
C SER A 45 -6.37 -7.27 -5.13
N ALA A 46 -7.52 -7.37 -5.76
CA ALA A 46 -8.82 -7.18 -5.12
C ALA A 46 -9.76 -8.34 -5.47
N SER A 47 -10.52 -8.81 -4.48
CA SER A 47 -11.47 -9.90 -4.66
C SER A 47 -12.70 -9.73 -3.78
N ARG A 48 -13.88 -9.68 -4.40
CA ARG A 48 -15.18 -9.76 -3.71
C ARG A 48 -15.56 -11.20 -3.35
N LYS A 49 -14.89 -12.20 -3.92
CA LYS A 49 -15.14 -13.63 -3.68
C LYS A 49 -14.39 -14.18 -2.47
N SER A 50 -13.41 -13.45 -1.93
CA SER A 50 -12.64 -13.93 -0.78
C SER A 50 -13.50 -14.06 0.47
N SER A 51 -13.56 -15.27 1.05
CA SER A 51 -14.18 -15.50 2.36
C SER A 51 -13.35 -14.95 3.52
N LYS A 52 -12.04 -14.74 3.31
CA LYS A 52 -11.15 -14.11 4.28
C LYS A 52 -11.03 -12.63 3.97
N LYS A 53 -11.35 -11.78 4.95
CA LYS A 53 -11.10 -10.33 4.84
C LYS A 53 -9.61 -10.06 5.01
N ILE A 54 -8.95 -9.63 3.94
CA ILE A 54 -7.53 -9.27 3.92
C ILE A 54 -7.42 -7.81 3.46
N ARG A 55 -6.70 -6.99 4.22
CA ARG A 55 -6.29 -5.64 3.81
C ARG A 55 -4.87 -5.45 4.31
N SER A 56 -3.91 -5.64 3.42
CA SER A 56 -2.49 -5.64 3.78
C SER A 56 -1.67 -4.99 2.69
N ILE A 57 -0.54 -4.43 3.10
CA ILE A 57 0.53 -3.98 2.22
C ILE A 57 1.79 -4.78 2.55
N TYR A 58 2.53 -5.19 1.52
CA TYR A 58 3.76 -5.94 1.64
C TYR A 58 4.80 -5.30 0.73
N ILE A 59 5.90 -4.82 1.31
CA ILE A 59 6.96 -4.09 0.61
C ILE A 59 8.27 -4.82 0.86
N GLU A 60 8.96 -5.14 -0.22
CA GLU A 60 10.29 -5.74 -0.19
C GLU A 60 11.33 -4.74 -0.68
N GLU A 61 12.38 -4.57 0.11
CA GLU A 61 13.56 -3.80 -0.23
C GLU A 61 14.81 -4.68 -0.01
N GLU A 62 15.97 -4.22 -0.49
CA GLU A 62 17.22 -4.99 -0.43
C GLU A 62 17.55 -5.53 0.97
N GLU A 63 17.33 -4.73 2.01
CA GLU A 63 17.75 -5.02 3.39
C GLU A 63 16.59 -5.32 4.36
N ARG A 64 15.34 -5.15 3.93
CA ARG A 64 14.18 -5.30 4.80
C ARG A 64 12.89 -5.63 4.05
N THR A 65 11.95 -6.18 4.81
CA THR A 65 10.57 -6.38 4.40
C THR A 65 9.67 -5.61 5.35
N ILE A 66 8.67 -4.91 4.81
CA ILE A 66 7.68 -4.17 5.58
C ILE A 66 6.32 -4.81 5.33
N GLU A 67 5.65 -5.22 6.39
CA GLU A 67 4.28 -5.74 6.35
C GLU A 67 3.36 -4.78 7.09
N GLY A 68 2.28 -4.34 6.46
CA GLY A 68 1.23 -3.57 7.09
C GLY A 68 -0.10 -4.32 7.05
N ASP A 69 -0.78 -4.39 8.19
CA ASP A 69 -2.17 -4.86 8.29
C ASP A 69 -3.08 -3.65 8.57
N PHE A 70 -3.86 -3.23 7.56
CA PHE A 70 -4.75 -2.08 7.67
C PHE A 70 -5.95 -2.35 8.60
N MET A 71 -6.34 -3.62 8.78
CA MET A 71 -7.43 -3.98 9.70
C MET A 71 -6.97 -3.90 11.16
N ALA A 72 -5.77 -4.40 11.45
CA ALA A 72 -5.18 -4.36 12.78
C ALA A 72 -4.54 -2.98 13.10
N GLN A 73 -4.28 -2.16 12.08
CA GLN A 73 -3.46 -0.95 12.16
C GLN A 73 -2.08 -1.27 12.75
N GLU A 74 -1.44 -2.29 12.19
CA GLU A 74 -0.14 -2.77 12.65
C GLU A 74 0.86 -2.74 11.49
N VAL A 75 2.09 -2.38 11.79
CA VAL A 75 3.20 -2.40 10.82
C VAL A 75 4.37 -3.15 11.44
N TYR A 76 4.93 -4.07 10.67
CA TYR A 76 6.07 -4.91 11.02
C TYR A 76 7.20 -4.64 10.04
N VAL A 77 8.41 -4.50 10.55
CA VAL A 77 9.63 -4.38 9.75
C VAL A 77 10.53 -5.55 10.09
N HIS A 78 10.79 -6.38 9.09
CA HIS A 78 11.71 -7.51 9.17
C HIS A 78 13.04 -7.10 8.57
N ARG A 79 14.13 -7.19 9.32
CA ARG A 79 15.48 -6.85 8.82
C ARG A 79 16.35 -8.09 8.72
N LYS A 80 17.16 -8.15 7.66
CA LYS A 80 18.24 -9.13 7.57
C LYS A 80 19.25 -8.83 8.68
N PRO A 81 19.80 -9.85 9.37
CA PRO A 81 20.81 -9.62 10.39
C PRO A 81 22.07 -9.00 9.78
N GLY A 82 22.59 -7.97 10.44
CA GLY A 82 23.89 -7.40 10.13
C GLY A 82 24.99 -8.31 10.68
N GLN A 83 25.83 -8.83 9.79
CA GLN A 83 27.04 -9.65 10.05
C GLN A 83 26.83 -11.13 10.43
N TYR A 84 27.40 -11.98 9.57
CA TYR A 84 27.66 -13.38 9.81
C TYR A 84 28.63 -13.54 10.98
N ALA A 85 28.13 -13.95 12.15
CA ALA A 85 28.99 -14.66 13.09
C ALA A 85 29.16 -16.09 12.53
N ALA A 86 30.27 -16.33 11.83
CA ALA A 86 30.63 -17.66 11.38
C ALA A 86 31.06 -18.50 12.59
N GLU A 87 30.09 -19.03 13.34
CA GLU A 87 30.34 -20.20 14.18
C GLU A 87 30.20 -21.46 13.31
N PRO A 88 31.22 -22.35 13.30
CA PRO A 88 31.36 -23.42 12.30
C PRO A 88 30.27 -24.49 12.30
N GLU A 89 29.25 -24.42 13.18
CA GLU A 89 28.22 -25.47 13.30
C GLU A 89 26.77 -24.98 13.33
N ARG A 90 26.49 -23.67 13.35
CA ARG A 90 25.10 -23.17 13.34
C ARG A 90 24.95 -21.86 12.56
N TYR A 91 24.31 -21.92 11.40
CA TYR A 91 23.70 -20.74 10.78
C TYR A 91 22.49 -20.33 11.63
N VAL A 92 22.69 -19.40 12.57
CA VAL A 92 21.58 -18.76 13.29
C VAL A 92 21.27 -17.45 12.56
N GLN A 93 20.21 -17.46 11.74
CA GLN A 93 19.67 -16.23 11.15
C GLN A 93 18.58 -15.70 12.08
N GLU A 94 18.93 -14.77 12.97
CA GLU A 94 17.91 -14.05 13.76
C GLU A 94 17.34 -12.92 12.89
N ASN A 95 16.17 -13.15 12.29
CA ASN A 95 15.40 -12.06 11.67
C ASN A 95 14.92 -11.14 12.80
N ILE A 96 15.38 -9.89 12.82
CA ILE A 96 14.87 -8.89 13.77
C ILE A 96 13.50 -8.45 13.26
N ILE A 97 12.47 -8.63 14.11
CA ILE A 97 11.11 -8.17 13.84
C ILE A 97 10.84 -6.94 14.70
N GLU A 98 10.74 -5.77 14.07
CA GLU A 98 10.36 -4.51 14.70
C GLU A 98 8.87 -4.27 14.50
N LYS A 99 8.10 -4.20 15.59
CA LYS A 99 6.70 -3.75 15.53
C LYS A 99 6.66 -2.23 15.67
N VAL A 100 6.20 -1.54 14.63
CA VAL A 100 6.00 -0.09 14.67
C VAL A 100 4.72 0.21 15.44
N LEU A 101 4.82 1.06 16.46
CA LEU A 101 3.67 1.50 17.24
C LEU A 101 2.86 2.51 16.42
N VAL A 102 1.69 2.07 15.95
CA VAL A 102 0.71 2.92 15.27
C VAL A 102 -0.40 3.25 16.26
N ASN A 103 -0.64 4.53 16.49
CA ASN A 103 -1.77 4.96 17.31
C ASN A 103 -3.08 4.70 16.57
N ARG A 104 -3.92 3.84 17.14
CA ARG A 104 -5.23 3.56 16.58
C ARG A 104 -6.11 4.80 16.68
N VAL A 105 -6.54 5.28 15.52
CA VAL A 105 -7.50 6.38 15.38
C VAL A 105 -8.63 5.91 14.47
N GLU A 106 -9.80 6.50 14.65
CA GLU A 106 -10.95 6.29 13.77
C GLU A 106 -10.73 7.07 12.45
N PRO A 107 -10.46 6.39 11.31
CA PRO A 107 -9.99 7.08 10.10
C PRO A 107 -11.02 8.07 9.54
N LEU A 108 -12.31 7.72 9.56
CA LEU A 108 -13.39 8.59 9.09
C LEU A 108 -13.49 9.87 9.92
N ARG A 109 -13.30 9.78 11.23
CA ARG A 109 -13.29 10.96 12.11
C ARG A 109 -12.13 11.88 11.77
N VAL A 110 -10.94 11.33 11.51
CA VAL A 110 -9.75 12.10 11.10
C VAL A 110 -10.00 12.80 9.76
N GLU A 111 -10.56 12.09 8.79
CA GLU A 111 -10.89 12.62 7.47
C GLU A 111 -11.91 13.76 7.57
N LEU A 112 -13.03 13.56 8.26
CA LEU A 112 -14.06 14.59 8.43
C LEU A 112 -13.53 15.81 9.19
N ALA A 113 -12.67 15.61 10.19
CA ALA A 113 -12.03 16.72 10.89
C ALA A 113 -11.11 17.53 9.97
N ALA A 114 -10.32 16.86 9.12
CA ALA A 114 -9.49 17.52 8.11
C ALA A 114 -10.34 18.31 7.10
N PHE A 115 -11.48 17.75 6.67
CA PHE A 115 -12.40 18.44 5.78
C PHE A 115 -12.97 19.71 6.40
N LEU A 116 -13.47 19.63 7.64
CA LEU A 116 -14.00 20.79 8.36
C LEU A 116 -12.92 21.86 8.59
N ALA A 117 -11.69 21.46 8.90
CA ALA A 117 -10.57 22.38 9.07
C ALA A 117 -10.27 23.13 7.76
N ALA A 118 -10.21 22.43 6.63
CA ALA A 118 -9.98 23.04 5.32
C ALA A 118 -11.08 24.06 4.96
N VAL A 119 -12.35 23.70 5.19
CA VAL A 119 -13.50 24.61 4.98
C VAL A 119 -13.42 25.86 5.87
N ALA A 120 -12.89 25.72 7.09
CA ALA A 120 -12.71 26.82 8.03
C ALA A 120 -11.50 27.73 7.73
N GLY A 121 -10.78 27.51 6.62
CA GLY A 121 -9.57 28.26 6.26
C GLY A 121 -8.29 27.74 6.91
N GLY A 122 -8.34 26.53 7.48
CA GLY A 122 -7.17 25.80 7.94
C GLY A 122 -6.36 25.18 6.79
N PRO A 123 -5.50 24.19 7.08
CA PRO A 123 -4.74 23.48 6.06
C PRO A 123 -5.63 22.86 4.98
N ALA A 124 -5.10 22.75 3.76
CA ALA A 124 -5.80 22.09 2.67
C ALA A 124 -6.12 20.62 3.01
N PHE A 125 -7.25 20.13 2.51
CA PHE A 125 -7.61 18.72 2.66
C PHE A 125 -6.55 17.83 1.98
N PRO A 126 -6.12 16.72 2.61
CA PRO A 126 -4.93 15.98 2.18
C PRO A 126 -5.08 15.28 0.82
N VAL A 127 -6.30 15.02 0.34
CA VAL A 127 -6.55 14.42 -0.97
C VAL A 127 -7.21 15.43 -1.88
N THR A 128 -6.52 15.83 -2.93
CA THR A 128 -7.01 16.84 -3.88
C THR A 128 -7.99 16.23 -4.89
N PRO A 129 -8.89 17.03 -5.50
CA PRO A 129 -9.74 16.57 -6.59
C PRO A 129 -8.95 16.03 -7.79
N THR A 130 -7.77 16.59 -8.05
CA THR A 130 -6.88 16.14 -9.14
C THR A 130 -6.37 14.73 -8.88
N GLU A 131 -5.93 14.41 -7.66
CA GLU A 131 -5.53 13.06 -7.25
C GLU A 131 -6.69 12.08 -7.35
N GLY A 132 -7.89 12.49 -6.93
CA GLY A 132 -9.11 11.68 -7.09
C GLY A 132 -9.45 11.37 -8.55
N VAL A 133 -9.31 12.34 -9.46
CA VAL A 133 -9.50 12.10 -10.91
C VAL A 133 -8.43 11.16 -11.45
N GLU A 134 -7.18 11.29 -11.01
CA GLU A 134 -6.10 10.42 -11.45
C GLU A 134 -6.32 8.97 -10.97
N ASN A 135 -6.81 8.77 -9.75
CA ASN A 135 -7.19 7.44 -9.26
C ASN A 135 -8.24 6.78 -10.16
N LEU A 136 -9.23 7.55 -10.62
CA LEU A 136 -10.25 7.06 -11.55
C LEU A 136 -9.65 6.71 -12.92
N ARG A 137 -8.68 7.48 -13.43
CA ARG A 137 -7.99 7.16 -14.69
C ARG A 137 -7.17 5.88 -14.58
N ILE A 138 -6.44 5.71 -13.48
CA ILE A 138 -5.68 4.48 -13.22
C ILE A 138 -6.63 3.29 -13.12
N ALA A 139 -7.73 3.41 -12.37
CA ALA A 139 -8.73 2.36 -12.25
C ALA A 139 -9.34 1.97 -13.61
N ALA A 140 -9.65 2.96 -14.46
CA ALA A 140 -10.14 2.71 -15.82
C ALA A 140 -9.10 2.02 -16.70
N ALA A 141 -7.81 2.37 -16.56
CA ALA A 141 -6.73 1.70 -17.29
C ALA A 141 -6.56 0.22 -16.86
N VAL A 142 -6.74 -0.07 -15.56
CA VAL A 142 -6.78 -1.44 -15.04
C VAL A 142 -8.00 -2.18 -15.58
N GLU A 143 -9.18 -1.57 -15.56
CA GLU A 143 -10.43 -2.17 -16.04
C GLU A 143 -10.38 -2.48 -17.54
N ALA A 144 -9.74 -1.62 -18.34
CA ALA A 144 -9.57 -1.83 -19.78
C ALA A 144 -8.69 -3.04 -20.15
N GLY A 145 -7.90 -3.56 -19.20
CA GLY A 145 -7.07 -4.75 -19.37
C GLY A 145 -7.67 -6.04 -18.80
N LEU A 146 -8.88 -6.00 -18.25
CA LEU A 146 -9.59 -7.19 -17.75
C LEU A 146 -10.18 -8.03 -18.88
#